data_AF-A0AA40I457-F1
#
_entry.id   AF-A0AA40I457-F1
#
_cell.length_a   1.000
_cell.length_b   1.000
_cell.length_c   1.000
_cell.angle_alpha   90.00
_cell.angle_beta   90.00
_cell.angle_gamma   90.00
#
_symmetry.space_group_name_H-M   'P 1'
#
loop_
_entity.id
_entity.type
_entity.pdbx_description
1 polymer ?
#
loop_
_entity_poly.entity_id
_entity_poly.type
_entity_poly.pdbx_seq_one_letter_code
_entity_poly.pdbx_strand_id
1 'polypeptide(L)'
;MTNTKGQRRATGCTFSRPFRKHGVVPLAAHMRTYKEGDIVGIKGMALFNKECPQVLPWATLDESTVSPSKLIWPLGKASNKTTGPRCVKYSKSQVSFLKRVKGNDQKKKEAKEKGTWVQLKQQPAPPGEAQFMRTNERSLSCRNPFHINSWHKSSKCFILGMRLPQRLRVIRNGYA
;
A
#
# COMPACT_ATOMS: atom_id res chain seq x y z
N MET A 1 -18.36 3.34 34.48
CA MET A 1 -17.04 2.85 34.04
C MET A 1 -17.20 1.47 33.40
N THR A 2 -17.34 1.38 32.08
CA THR A 2 -17.82 0.16 31.40
C THR A 2 -16.74 -0.67 30.70
N ASN A 3 -15.51 -0.16 30.57
CA ASN A 3 -14.45 -0.83 29.81
C ASN A 3 -13.35 -1.38 30.72
N THR A 4 -13.00 -2.66 30.54
CA THR A 4 -11.94 -3.34 31.28
C THR A 4 -10.56 -2.79 30.92
N LYS A 5 -9.68 -2.57 31.90
CA LYS A 5 -8.30 -2.09 31.67
C LYS A 5 -7.30 -3.24 31.46
N GLY A 6 -7.76 -4.32 30.85
CA GLY A 6 -6.95 -5.50 30.60
C GLY A 6 -5.85 -5.23 29.59
N GLN A 7 -4.70 -5.88 29.80
CA GLN A 7 -3.49 -5.71 28.99
C GLN A 7 -3.67 -6.05 27.49
N ARG A 8 -4.67 -6.87 27.14
CA ARG A 8 -5.03 -7.25 25.76
C ARG A 8 -6.42 -6.81 25.34
N ARG A 9 -6.93 -5.71 25.92
CA ARG A 9 -8.19 -5.13 25.47
C ARG A 9 -8.09 -4.72 24.00
N ALA A 10 -9.15 -4.99 23.22
CA ALA A 10 -9.28 -4.59 21.83
C ALA A 10 -8.21 -5.16 20.86
N THR A 11 -7.57 -6.29 21.18
CA THR A 11 -6.56 -6.93 20.31
C THR A 11 -7.11 -8.04 19.40
N GLY A 12 -8.44 -8.16 19.28
CA GLY A 12 -9.11 -9.26 18.55
C GLY A 12 -8.62 -9.40 17.11
N CYS A 13 -8.52 -8.29 16.37
CA CYS A 13 -8.01 -8.29 14.99
C CYS A 13 -6.48 -8.19 14.92
N THR A 14 -5.84 -7.48 15.83
CA THR A 14 -4.41 -7.14 15.72
C THR A 14 -3.50 -8.35 15.91
N PHE A 15 -3.87 -9.27 16.80
CA PHE A 15 -3.11 -10.48 17.09
C PHE A 15 -3.60 -11.69 16.28
N SER A 16 -4.76 -11.56 15.62
CA SER A 16 -5.32 -12.58 14.75
C SER A 16 -4.38 -12.88 13.58
N ARG A 17 -4.35 -14.15 13.16
CA ARG A 17 -3.60 -14.56 11.98
C ARG A 17 -4.46 -14.39 10.74
N PRO A 18 -3.85 -14.00 9.60
CA PRO A 18 -4.59 -13.86 8.36
C PRO A 18 -5.08 -15.23 7.88
N PHE A 19 -6.15 -15.20 7.09
CA PHE A 19 -6.76 -16.37 6.48
C PHE A 19 -5.72 -17.22 5.74
N ARG A 20 -5.82 -18.55 5.85
CA ARG A 20 -4.88 -19.53 5.26
C ARG A 20 -3.41 -19.37 5.69
N LYS A 21 -3.16 -18.65 6.78
CA LYS A 21 -1.84 -18.55 7.40
C LYS A 21 -1.92 -18.97 8.86
N HIS A 22 -2.81 -19.91 9.22
CA HIS A 22 -2.83 -20.56 10.53
C HIS A 22 -1.80 -21.72 10.55
N GLY A 23 -1.53 -22.33 11.72
CA GLY A 23 -0.59 -23.46 11.84
C GLY A 23 0.86 -23.09 12.17
N VAL A 24 1.85 -23.83 11.69
CA VAL A 24 3.26 -23.60 12.04
C VAL A 24 3.79 -22.32 11.36
N VAL A 25 4.72 -21.62 12.02
CA VAL A 25 5.41 -20.45 11.43
C VAL A 25 6.57 -20.95 10.58
N PRO A 26 6.80 -20.40 9.37
CA PRO A 26 7.89 -20.85 8.53
C PRO A 26 9.25 -20.70 9.23
N LEU A 27 10.12 -21.70 9.06
CA LEU A 27 11.47 -21.73 9.66
C LEU A 27 12.30 -20.48 9.33
N ALA A 28 12.07 -19.89 8.16
CA ALA A 28 12.70 -18.65 7.72
C ALA A 28 12.44 -17.45 8.66
N ALA A 29 11.39 -17.47 9.48
CA ALA A 29 11.16 -16.42 10.49
C ALA A 29 12.07 -16.60 11.72
N HIS A 30 12.46 -17.84 12.03
CA HIS A 30 13.30 -18.20 13.17
C HIS A 30 14.78 -17.99 12.88
N MET A 31 15.22 -18.36 11.67
CA MET A 31 16.64 -18.33 11.27
C MET A 31 17.13 -16.96 10.80
N ARG A 32 16.28 -15.92 10.88
CA ARG A 32 16.68 -14.56 10.51
C ARG A 32 17.58 -13.98 11.59
N THR A 33 18.80 -13.68 11.19
CA THR A 33 19.74 -12.90 12.00
C THR A 33 19.39 -11.42 11.89
N TYR A 34 19.31 -10.72 13.01
CA TYR A 34 19.21 -9.27 13.07
C TYR A 34 20.53 -8.71 13.61
N LYS A 35 20.97 -7.58 13.06
CA LYS A 35 22.17 -6.88 13.53
C LYS A 35 21.74 -5.66 14.34
N GLU A 36 22.62 -5.25 15.25
CA GLU A 36 22.44 -3.99 15.97
C GLU A 36 22.42 -2.82 14.97
N GLY A 37 21.49 -1.88 15.17
CA GLY A 37 21.25 -0.76 14.25
C GLY A 37 20.33 -1.06 13.06
N ASP A 38 19.87 -2.32 12.88
CA ASP A 38 18.83 -2.61 11.89
C ASP A 38 17.47 -2.04 12.35
N ILE A 39 16.74 -1.39 11.43
CA ILE A 39 15.38 -0.88 11.68
C ILE A 39 14.40 -2.03 11.42
N VAL A 40 13.62 -2.33 12.45
CA VAL A 40 12.69 -3.46 12.43
C VAL A 40 11.26 -3.04 12.73
N GLY A 41 10.33 -3.64 12.01
CA GLY A 41 8.90 -3.52 12.29
C GLY A 41 8.45 -4.64 13.22
N ILE A 42 7.73 -4.28 14.29
CA ILE A 42 7.17 -5.25 15.22
C ILE A 42 5.73 -5.57 14.83
N LYS A 43 5.43 -6.86 14.73
CA LYS A 43 4.08 -7.36 14.49
C LYS A 43 3.78 -8.50 15.44
N GLY A 44 2.79 -8.28 16.30
CA GLY A 44 2.29 -9.31 17.22
C GLY A 44 1.69 -10.50 16.47
N MET A 45 2.02 -11.72 16.91
CA MET A 45 1.47 -12.98 16.39
C MET A 45 0.92 -13.85 17.52
N ALA A 46 -0.33 -14.34 17.35
CA ALA A 46 -1.04 -15.27 18.22
C ALA A 46 -0.20 -16.30 18.99
N LEU A 47 0.72 -16.95 18.26
CA LEU A 47 1.47 -18.10 18.73
C LEU A 47 2.60 -17.76 19.70
N PHE A 48 3.15 -16.55 19.63
CA PHE A 48 4.34 -16.15 20.38
C PHE A 48 3.99 -15.17 21.49
N ASN A 49 3.10 -15.60 22.39
CA ASN A 49 2.56 -14.79 23.48
C ASN A 49 3.63 -14.19 24.40
N LYS A 50 4.70 -14.93 24.68
CA LYS A 50 5.79 -14.51 25.58
C LYS A 50 6.77 -13.55 24.94
N GLU A 51 6.86 -13.56 23.62
CA GLU A 51 7.87 -12.80 22.87
C GLU A 51 7.31 -11.52 22.26
N CYS A 52 6.03 -11.53 21.91
CA CYS A 52 5.40 -10.35 21.33
C CYS A 52 5.05 -9.36 22.44
N PRO A 53 5.21 -8.05 22.20
CA PRO A 53 4.84 -7.05 23.17
C PRO A 53 3.34 -7.12 23.50
N GLN A 54 3.03 -6.85 24.76
CA GLN A 54 1.68 -6.98 25.30
C GLN A 54 0.74 -5.86 24.84
N VAL A 55 1.29 -4.65 24.64
CA VAL A 55 0.56 -3.44 24.27
C VAL A 55 1.02 -2.97 22.90
N LEU A 56 0.06 -2.64 22.03
CA LEU A 56 0.28 -2.07 20.71
C LEU A 56 1.16 -0.83 20.80
N PRO A 57 2.32 -0.86 20.15
CA PRO A 57 2.47 0.09 19.06
C PRO A 57 2.69 -0.72 17.79
N TRP A 58 1.78 -0.60 16.83
CA TRP A 58 2.06 -0.97 15.44
C TRP A 58 2.99 0.06 14.77
N ALA A 59 3.93 0.62 15.53
CA ALA A 59 4.90 1.57 15.04
C ALA A 59 6.04 0.84 14.32
N THR A 60 6.55 1.48 13.27
CA THR A 60 7.92 1.19 12.83
C THR A 60 8.83 1.79 13.88
N LEU A 61 9.80 1.02 14.34
CA LEU A 61 10.58 1.36 15.50
C LEU A 61 11.98 1.72 15.08
N ASP A 62 12.60 2.60 15.85
CA ASP A 62 13.96 3.05 15.64
C ASP A 62 14.95 1.90 15.86
N GLU A 63 16.22 2.23 15.78
CA GLU A 63 17.34 1.28 15.83
C GLU A 63 17.20 0.27 16.97
N SER A 64 17.43 -1.00 16.63
CA SER A 64 17.32 -2.10 17.59
C SER A 64 18.69 -2.48 18.16
N THR A 65 18.71 -2.78 19.47
CA THR A 65 19.83 -3.42 20.16
C THR A 65 19.57 -4.92 20.24
N VAL A 66 20.52 -5.73 19.80
CA VAL A 66 20.38 -7.20 19.73
C VAL A 66 20.93 -7.84 21.00
N SER A 67 20.14 -8.70 21.64
CA SER A 67 20.56 -9.62 22.69
C SER A 67 20.30 -11.07 22.23
N PRO A 68 21.03 -12.09 22.74
CA PRO A 68 21.02 -13.45 22.20
C PRO A 68 19.63 -14.10 22.03
N SER A 69 18.65 -13.72 22.87
CA SER A 69 17.28 -14.25 22.79
C SER A 69 16.20 -13.18 22.58
N LYS A 70 16.58 -11.90 22.57
CA LYS A 70 15.66 -10.77 22.66
C LYS A 70 16.20 -9.56 21.90
N LEU A 71 15.34 -8.83 21.22
CA LEU A 71 15.63 -7.50 20.69
C LEU A 71 15.08 -6.45 21.67
N ILE A 72 15.93 -5.52 22.05
CA ILE A 72 15.57 -4.36 22.86
C ILE A 72 15.50 -3.17 21.92
N TRP A 73 14.45 -2.37 22.04
CA TRP A 73 14.29 -1.19 21.21
C TRP A 73 13.70 -0.04 22.04
N PRO A 74 14.09 1.21 21.73
CA PRO A 74 13.61 2.39 22.43
C PRO A 74 12.21 2.80 21.95
N LEU A 75 11.24 2.91 22.86
CA LEU A 75 9.91 3.45 22.56
C LEU A 75 9.82 4.90 23.07
N GLY A 76 10.51 5.83 22.40
CA GLY A 76 10.51 7.25 22.80
C GLY A 76 10.93 7.47 24.27
N LYS A 77 10.34 8.47 24.95
CA LYS A 77 10.62 8.80 26.36
C LYS A 77 10.12 7.75 27.38
N ALA A 78 9.48 6.67 26.92
CA ALA A 78 9.02 5.58 27.77
C ALA A 78 10.00 4.40 27.68
N SER A 79 10.12 3.66 28.78
CA SER A 79 11.06 2.56 28.97
C SER A 79 11.17 1.61 27.76
N ASN A 80 12.40 1.12 27.54
CA ASN A 80 12.72 0.15 26.51
C ASN A 80 11.83 -1.08 26.64
N LYS A 81 11.21 -1.51 25.54
CA LYS A 81 10.41 -2.74 25.51
C LYS A 81 11.25 -3.85 24.90
N THR A 82 11.29 -4.99 25.58
CA THR A 82 11.97 -6.17 25.07
C THR A 82 11.00 -7.03 24.25
N THR A 83 11.38 -7.39 23.04
CA THR A 83 10.59 -8.22 22.12
C THR A 83 11.43 -9.41 21.64
N GLY A 84 10.84 -10.59 21.52
CA GLY A 84 11.55 -11.74 20.95
C GLY A 84 11.63 -11.68 19.42
N PRO A 85 12.62 -12.35 18.81
CA PRO A 85 12.91 -12.25 17.37
C PRO A 85 11.74 -12.68 16.46
N ARG A 86 10.81 -13.51 16.97
CA ARG A 86 9.72 -14.08 16.16
C ARG A 86 8.57 -13.11 15.89
N CYS A 87 8.52 -12.00 16.62
CA CYS A 87 7.51 -10.96 16.43
C CYS A 87 8.06 -9.77 15.61
N VAL A 88 9.25 -9.92 15.03
CA VAL A 88 10.01 -8.86 14.37
C VAL A 88 10.14 -9.14 12.87
N LYS A 89 10.14 -8.09 12.06
CA LYS A 89 10.37 -8.14 10.61
C LYS A 89 11.28 -7.00 10.17
N TYR A 90 12.13 -7.26 9.18
CA TYR A 90 12.90 -6.20 8.53
C TYR A 90 12.02 -5.11 7.92
N SER A 91 12.42 -3.85 8.12
CA SER A 91 11.76 -2.70 7.51
C SER A 91 12.08 -2.62 6.01
N LYS A 92 11.06 -2.74 5.16
CA LYS A 92 11.22 -2.62 3.70
C LYS A 92 11.61 -1.20 3.27
N SER A 93 11.18 -0.18 4.01
CA SER A 93 11.50 1.22 3.69
C SER A 93 13.01 1.46 3.85
N GLN A 94 13.62 0.98 4.94
CA GLN A 94 15.07 1.07 5.15
C GLN A 94 15.85 0.37 4.04
N VAL A 95 15.46 -0.86 3.67
CA VAL A 95 16.11 -1.61 2.58
C VAL A 95 16.04 -0.84 1.26
N SER A 96 14.88 -0.26 0.93
CA SER A 96 14.72 0.55 -0.29
C SER A 96 15.56 1.84 -0.24
N PHE A 97 15.65 2.48 0.92
CA PHE A 97 16.46 3.67 1.15
C PHE A 97 17.95 3.37 0.94
N LEU A 98 18.48 2.30 1.57
CA LEU A 98 19.87 1.89 1.44
C LEU A 98 20.25 1.55 -0.01
N LYS A 99 19.35 0.88 -0.75
CA LYS A 99 19.55 0.62 -2.18
C LYS A 99 19.68 1.92 -2.98
N ARG A 100 18.85 2.93 -2.66
CA ARG A 100 18.89 4.24 -3.31
C ARG A 100 20.15 5.04 -2.96
N VAL A 101 20.61 4.99 -1.71
CA VAL A 101 21.88 5.62 -1.30
C VAL A 101 23.03 5.05 -2.12
N LYS A 102 23.16 3.72 -2.17
CA LYS A 102 24.19 3.04 -2.97
C LYS A 102 24.10 3.41 -4.46
N GLY A 103 22.89 3.44 -5.03
CA GLY A 103 22.69 3.84 -6.42
C GLY A 103 23.05 5.30 -6.68
N ASN A 104 22.77 6.20 -5.74
CA ASN A 104 23.14 7.61 -5.85
C ASN A 104 24.65 7.82 -5.74
N ASP A 105 25.34 7.09 -4.86
CA ASP A 105 26.79 7.20 -4.71
C ASP A 105 27.53 6.68 -5.95
N GLN A 106 26.99 5.65 -6.60
CA GLN A 106 27.51 5.19 -7.89
C GLN A 106 27.37 6.27 -8.98
N LYS A 107 26.19 6.89 -9.08
CA LYS A 107 25.96 8.01 -10.03
C LYS A 107 26.86 9.21 -9.77
N LYS A 108 27.15 9.52 -8.49
CA LYS A 108 28.10 10.59 -8.13
C LYS A 108 29.51 10.30 -8.65
N LYS A 109 29.97 9.05 -8.52
CA LYS A 109 31.30 8.64 -9.00
C LYS A 109 31.41 8.77 -10.51
N GLU A 110 30.44 8.22 -11.24
CA GLU A 110 30.39 8.30 -12.71
C GLU A 110 30.29 9.75 -13.22
N ALA A 111 29.50 10.59 -12.54
CA ALA A 111 29.38 12.00 -12.85
C ALA A 111 30.71 12.76 -12.66
N LYS A 112 31.45 12.44 -11.58
CA LYS A 112 32.76 13.01 -11.29
C LYS A 112 33.81 12.60 -12.32
N GLU A 113 33.80 11.34 -12.76
CA GLU A 113 34.70 10.82 -13.80
C GLU A 113 34.43 11.46 -15.16
N LYS A 114 33.15 11.67 -15.52
CA LYS A 114 32.75 12.30 -16.79
C LYS A 114 32.81 13.83 -16.76
N GLY A 115 32.97 14.44 -15.58
CA GLY A 115 32.87 15.89 -15.40
C GLY A 115 31.46 16.46 -15.61
N THR A 116 30.43 15.61 -15.61
CA THR A 116 29.03 16.01 -15.84
C THR A 116 28.29 16.22 -14.53
N TRP A 117 27.40 17.20 -14.45
CA TRP A 117 26.54 17.38 -13.29
C TRP A 117 25.33 16.43 -13.31
N VAL A 118 24.96 15.84 -12.17
CA VAL A 118 23.82 14.92 -12.04
C VAL A 118 22.88 15.36 -10.91
N GLN A 119 21.58 15.35 -11.19
CA GLN A 119 20.54 15.55 -10.19
C GLN A 119 20.24 14.25 -9.43
N LEU A 120 20.42 14.26 -8.11
CA LEU A 120 20.26 13.08 -7.24
C LEU A 120 18.97 13.08 -6.41
N LYS A 121 18.33 14.25 -6.29
CA LYS A 121 17.08 14.40 -5.54
C LYS A 121 15.93 13.83 -6.37
N GLN A 122 15.02 13.10 -5.71
CA GLN A 122 13.79 12.65 -6.34
C GLN A 122 12.87 13.85 -6.57
N GLN A 123 12.29 13.92 -7.77
CA GLN A 123 11.30 14.94 -8.12
C GLN A 123 9.89 14.35 -7.96
N PRO A 124 8.89 15.16 -7.58
CA PRO A 124 7.50 14.77 -7.69
C PRO A 124 7.14 14.50 -9.16
N ALA A 125 6.03 13.79 -9.39
CA ALA A 125 5.55 13.58 -10.74
C ALA A 125 5.30 14.94 -11.42
N PRO A 126 5.94 15.23 -12.57
CA PRO A 126 5.67 16.45 -13.31
C PRO A 126 4.25 16.43 -13.89
N PRO A 127 3.69 17.60 -14.26
CA PRO A 127 2.48 17.63 -15.06
C PRO A 127 2.69 16.82 -16.36
N GLY A 128 1.63 16.13 -16.80
CA GLY A 128 1.69 15.34 -18.03
C GLY A 128 2.09 16.22 -19.21
N GLU A 129 2.99 15.70 -20.05
CA GLU A 129 3.40 16.38 -21.28
C GLU A 129 2.22 16.50 -22.25
N ALA A 130 2.21 17.56 -23.06
CA ALA A 130 1.20 17.71 -24.09
C ALA A 130 1.29 16.54 -25.09
N GLN A 131 0.18 15.82 -25.26
CA GLN A 131 0.10 14.67 -26.17
C GLN A 131 -0.88 14.95 -27.29
N PHE A 132 -0.47 14.66 -28.52
CA PHE A 132 -1.36 14.68 -29.68
C PHE A 132 -2.03 13.32 -29.83
N MET A 133 -3.35 13.26 -29.62
CA MET A 133 -4.13 12.04 -29.84
C MET A 133 -4.68 12.02 -31.27
N ARG A 134 -4.25 11.03 -32.06
CA ARG A 134 -4.81 10.77 -33.39
C ARG A 134 -6.06 9.89 -33.27
N THR A 135 -7.17 10.33 -33.85
CA THR A 135 -8.35 9.50 -34.06
C THR A 135 -8.15 8.61 -35.29
N ASN A 136 -7.70 7.37 -35.07
CA ASN A 136 -7.58 6.34 -36.11
C ASN A 136 -8.98 5.81 -36.48
N GLU A 137 -9.82 6.66 -37.07
CA GLU A 137 -11.13 6.34 -37.67
C GLU A 137 -12.23 5.83 -36.70
N ARG A 138 -11.93 5.67 -35.41
CA ARG A 138 -12.95 5.49 -34.37
C ARG A 138 -13.69 6.81 -34.13
N SER A 139 -15.00 6.81 -34.38
CA SER A 139 -15.88 7.91 -33.99
C SER A 139 -15.80 8.12 -32.48
N LEU A 140 -15.56 9.36 -32.04
CA LEU A 140 -15.65 9.72 -30.63
C LEU A 140 -17.08 9.48 -30.17
N SER A 141 -17.26 8.55 -29.23
CA SER A 141 -18.58 8.31 -28.65
C SER A 141 -18.87 9.38 -27.61
N CYS A 142 -19.83 10.26 -27.90
CA CYS A 142 -20.40 11.17 -26.91
C CYS A 142 -21.24 10.35 -25.93
N ARG A 143 -20.73 10.10 -24.72
CA ARG A 143 -21.56 9.53 -23.65
C ARG A 143 -22.23 10.68 -22.91
N ASN A 144 -23.56 10.72 -22.92
CA ASN A 144 -24.30 11.61 -22.03
C ASN A 144 -24.03 11.18 -20.59
N PRO A 145 -23.62 12.09 -19.69
CA PRO A 145 -23.49 11.78 -18.28
C PRO A 145 -24.90 11.59 -17.71
N PHE A 146 -25.38 10.34 -17.69
CA PHE A 146 -26.60 10.03 -16.96
C PHE A 146 -26.37 10.37 -15.49
N HIS A 147 -27.10 11.36 -14.98
CA HIS A 147 -27.09 11.73 -13.57
C HIS A 147 -27.67 10.54 -12.79
N ILE A 148 -26.85 9.86 -11.99
CA ILE A 148 -27.24 8.67 -11.22
C ILE A 148 -28.11 9.13 -10.05
N ASN A 149 -29.38 9.40 -10.33
CA ASN A 149 -30.40 9.64 -9.33
C ASN A 149 -31.51 8.61 -9.53
N SER A 150 -31.23 7.37 -9.14
CA SER A 150 -32.13 6.53 -8.33
C SER A 150 -31.82 5.06 -8.59
N TRP A 151 -31.36 4.40 -7.53
CA TRP A 151 -31.65 3.00 -7.32
C TRP A 151 -33.15 2.84 -7.07
N HIS A 152 -33.98 3.10 -8.08
CA HIS A 152 -35.37 2.64 -8.06
C HIS A 152 -35.37 1.17 -8.47
N LYS A 153 -35.31 0.32 -7.44
CA LYS A 153 -35.91 -1.02 -7.48
C LYS A 153 -37.35 -0.87 -7.93
N SER A 154 -37.63 -0.98 -9.22
CA SER A 154 -38.97 -1.18 -9.75
C SER A 154 -38.91 -1.53 -11.23
N SER A 155 -39.04 -2.83 -11.48
CA SER A 155 -40.02 -3.33 -12.45
C SER A 155 -39.75 -3.10 -13.94
N LYS A 156 -39.48 -4.23 -14.61
CA LYS A 156 -39.82 -4.54 -16.02
C LYS A 156 -38.93 -3.91 -17.09
N CYS A 157 -37.77 -4.55 -17.32
CA CYS A 157 -37.30 -4.78 -18.68
C CYS A 157 -38.33 -5.64 -19.42
N PHE A 158 -39.36 -5.01 -19.96
CA PHE A 158 -40.15 -5.57 -21.06
C PHE A 158 -39.33 -5.34 -22.33
N ILE A 159 -38.44 -6.27 -22.62
CA ILE A 159 -37.88 -6.42 -23.97
C ILE A 159 -39.01 -7.01 -24.81
N LEU A 160 -39.82 -6.13 -25.40
CA LEU A 160 -40.71 -6.51 -26.49
C LEU A 160 -40.50 -5.50 -27.61
N GLY A 161 -39.91 -6.02 -28.69
CA GLY A 161 -39.58 -5.27 -29.87
C GLY A 161 -40.78 -4.52 -30.42
N MET A 162 -40.58 -3.24 -30.67
CA MET A 162 -41.42 -2.50 -31.60
C MET A 162 -40.58 -2.13 -32.82
N ARG A 163 -40.75 -3.02 -33.80
CA ARG A 163 -40.75 -2.80 -35.25
C ARG A 163 -40.92 -1.32 -35.63
N LEU A 164 -39.97 -0.80 -36.39
CA LEU A 164 -40.11 0.44 -37.17
C LEU A 164 -41.39 0.40 -38.02
N PRO A 165 -42.23 1.44 -38.03
CA PRO A 165 -43.03 1.74 -39.19
C PRO A 165 -42.22 2.61 -40.15
N GLN A 166 -42.00 2.06 -41.34
CA GLN A 166 -41.75 2.85 -42.53
C GLN A 166 -42.89 3.84 -42.74
N ARG A 167 -42.60 4.91 -43.50
CA ARG A 167 -43.53 5.85 -44.13
C ARG A 167 -43.85 7.12 -43.31
N LEU A 168 -43.04 8.15 -43.53
CA LEU A 168 -43.53 9.44 -44.04
C LEU A 168 -42.46 10.04 -44.95
N ARG A 169 -42.85 10.20 -46.21
CA ARG A 169 -42.11 10.83 -47.30
C ARG A 169 -42.41 12.34 -47.22
N VAL A 170 -41.55 13.15 -47.84
CA VAL A 170 -41.67 14.61 -48.11
C VAL A 170 -41.39 15.49 -46.86
N ILE A 171 -40.55 16.53 -46.82
CA ILE A 171 -40.16 17.57 -47.80
C ILE A 171 -38.71 18.00 -47.55
N ARG A 172 -37.91 18.07 -48.63
CA ARG A 172 -36.66 18.85 -48.72
C ARG A 172 -37.03 20.34 -48.66
N ASN A 173 -36.40 21.09 -47.75
CA ASN A 173 -36.06 22.52 -47.85
C ASN A 173 -34.87 22.68 -46.87
N GLY A 174 -33.65 23.02 -47.25
CA GLY A 174 -33.25 24.02 -48.23
C GLY A 174 -33.21 25.38 -47.55
N TYR A 175 -32.17 25.65 -46.75
CA TYR A 175 -31.82 27.01 -46.33
C TYR A 175 -30.30 27.17 -46.31
N ALA A 176 -29.92 28.34 -46.80
CA ALA A 176 -28.58 28.84 -47.13
C ALA A 176 -27.66 28.99 -45.92
#